data_AF-A0A936Z963-F1
#
_entry.id   AF-A0A936Z963-F1
#
_cell.length_a   1.000
_cell.length_b   1.000
_cell.length_c   1.000
_cell.angle_alpha   90.00
_cell.angle_beta   90.00
_cell.angle_gamma   90.00
#
_symmetry.space_group_name_H-M   'P 1'
#
loop_
_entity.id
_entity.type
_entity.pdbx_description
1 polymer ?
#
loop_
_entity_poly.entity_id
_entity_poly.type
_entity_poly.pdbx_seq_one_letter_code
_entity_poly.pdbx_strand_id
1 'polypeptide(L)'
;MKRASAAPWRRLAPLAACVLAVHLALLQGGARRVVPARQVPVQFATRSVVLPPVVVAAAPAPTPTPTPAAERPAEPAPAPIRRVQHVPPRRPAPSLLRAALGAASAPSPVPASTDTAAVSVPPSIRLHYEVTVQKGPFSLAGRAVFDWRHDGRAYEARLEATSVAGSRVQRSTGRIAPEGLVPDYFSDKSRSEQATHFDRAQGRIVFSNNQPVAPLAEGIQDRLSVIVQVAALLAARPANFPPGTQLALPTAGTREADTWIFSVEGEEDLALPGGQVRALKVQRLPRREYDQKLELWFAPSMDYAPVRLRLTNPNGDAVDNRWSSTDKG
;
A
#
# COMPACT_ATOMS: atom_id res chain seq x y z
N MET A 1 -68.06 -21.50 -37.23
CA MET A 1 -67.20 -21.70 -36.03
C MET A 1 -65.76 -21.95 -36.45
N LYS A 2 -64.76 -21.39 -35.76
CA LYS A 2 -63.33 -21.79 -35.87
C LYS A 2 -62.82 -22.13 -34.47
N ARG A 3 -62.16 -23.28 -34.31
CA ARG A 3 -61.58 -23.72 -33.02
C ARG A 3 -60.26 -22.99 -32.76
N ALA A 4 -60.07 -22.49 -31.54
CA ALA A 4 -58.79 -21.93 -31.12
C ALA A 4 -57.75 -23.04 -30.91
N SER A 5 -56.51 -22.80 -31.36
CA SER A 5 -55.38 -23.73 -31.15
C SER A 5 -54.84 -23.59 -29.72
N ALA A 6 -54.61 -24.70 -29.04
CA ALA A 6 -54.13 -24.70 -27.65
C ALA A 6 -52.62 -24.43 -27.56
N ALA A 7 -52.23 -23.52 -26.66
CA ALA A 7 -50.86 -23.04 -26.50
C ALA A 7 -49.84 -24.13 -26.05
N PRO A 8 -48.53 -23.97 -26.36
CA PRO A 8 -47.51 -25.01 -26.20
C PRO A 8 -47.06 -25.31 -24.75
N TRP A 9 -47.59 -24.60 -23.74
CA TRP A 9 -47.21 -24.73 -22.33
C TRP A 9 -47.24 -26.17 -21.79
N ARG A 10 -48.17 -27.00 -22.28
CA ARG A 10 -48.27 -28.44 -21.93
C ARG A 10 -47.01 -29.26 -22.25
N ARG A 11 -46.15 -28.81 -23.19
CA ARG A 11 -44.87 -29.46 -23.51
C ARG A 11 -43.69 -28.96 -22.65
N LEU A 12 -43.83 -27.80 -22.01
CA LEU A 12 -42.78 -27.19 -21.17
C LEU A 12 -42.96 -27.51 -19.67
N ALA A 13 -44.19 -27.76 -19.24
CA ALA A 13 -44.52 -28.21 -17.88
C ALA A 13 -43.66 -29.40 -17.34
N PRO A 14 -43.45 -30.51 -18.08
CA PRO A 14 -42.62 -31.61 -17.56
C PRO A 14 -41.15 -31.22 -17.40
N LEU A 15 -40.63 -30.32 -18.25
CA LEU A 15 -39.25 -29.84 -18.19
C LEU A 15 -39.02 -28.97 -16.95
N ALA A 16 -39.95 -28.04 -16.67
CA ALA A 16 -39.94 -27.23 -15.45
C ALA A 16 -40.04 -28.09 -14.18
N ALA A 17 -40.92 -29.09 -14.16
CA ALA A 17 -41.05 -30.02 -13.04
C ALA A 17 -39.76 -30.84 -12.80
N CYS A 18 -39.09 -31.27 -13.86
CA CYS A 18 -37.83 -32.01 -13.78
C CYS A 18 -36.69 -31.13 -13.20
N VAL A 19 -36.55 -29.88 -13.66
CA VAL A 19 -35.57 -28.92 -13.11
C VAL A 19 -35.83 -28.64 -11.63
N LEU A 20 -37.09 -28.47 -11.23
CA LEU A 20 -37.48 -28.24 -9.84
C LEU A 20 -37.14 -29.46 -8.95
N ALA A 21 -37.40 -30.68 -9.45
CA ALA A 21 -37.06 -31.92 -8.75
C ALA A 21 -35.54 -32.08 -8.55
N VAL A 22 -34.73 -31.73 -9.55
CA VAL A 22 -33.26 -31.74 -9.44
C VAL A 22 -32.78 -30.71 -8.42
N HIS A 23 -33.37 -29.50 -8.38
CA HIS A 23 -33.02 -28.48 -7.38
C HIS A 23 -33.38 -28.93 -5.95
N LEU A 24 -34.55 -29.55 -5.76
CA LEU A 24 -34.95 -30.13 -4.47
C LEU A 24 -34.05 -31.29 -4.03
N ALA A 25 -33.65 -32.17 -4.95
CA ALA A 25 -32.71 -33.26 -4.65
C ALA A 25 -31.32 -32.74 -4.25
N LEU A 26 -30.81 -31.70 -4.91
CA LEU A 26 -29.55 -31.05 -4.56
C LEU A 26 -29.61 -30.36 -3.18
N LEU A 27 -30.73 -29.71 -2.85
CA LEU A 27 -30.95 -29.11 -1.53
C LEU A 27 -31.04 -30.14 -0.40
N GLN A 28 -31.61 -31.32 -0.66
CA GLN A 28 -31.66 -32.41 0.33
C GLN A 28 -30.33 -33.19 0.44
N GLY A 29 -29.54 -33.27 -0.64
CA GLY A 29 -28.24 -33.95 -0.67
C GLY A 29 -27.09 -33.20 0.03
N GLY A 30 -27.28 -31.93 0.39
CA GLY A 30 -26.21 -31.06 0.95
C GLY A 30 -25.82 -31.34 2.41
N ALA A 31 -26.60 -32.10 3.17
CA ALA A 31 -26.38 -32.34 4.59
C ALA A 31 -25.37 -33.48 4.88
N ARG A 32 -24.20 -33.46 4.24
CA ARG A 32 -23.06 -34.27 4.72
C ARG A 32 -22.65 -33.73 6.08
N ARG A 33 -23.03 -34.44 7.16
CA ARG A 33 -22.61 -34.14 8.53
C ARG A 33 -21.09 -34.05 8.58
N VAL A 34 -20.56 -32.83 8.70
CA VAL A 34 -19.18 -32.61 9.12
C VAL A 34 -19.10 -33.11 10.55
N VAL A 35 -18.60 -34.32 10.73
CA VAL A 35 -18.25 -34.83 12.06
C VAL A 35 -17.11 -33.93 12.56
N PRO A 36 -17.30 -33.16 13.64
CA PRO A 36 -16.21 -32.37 14.18
C PRO A 36 -15.08 -33.31 14.60
N ALA A 37 -13.86 -33.04 14.14
CA ALA A 37 -12.70 -33.81 14.55
C ALA A 37 -12.62 -33.82 16.08
N ARG A 38 -12.52 -35.01 16.67
CA ARG A 38 -12.49 -35.21 18.12
C ARG A 38 -11.32 -34.42 18.70
N GLN A 39 -11.62 -33.30 19.36
CA GLN A 39 -10.60 -32.50 20.03
C GLN A 39 -9.97 -33.36 21.13
N VAL A 40 -8.71 -33.75 20.91
CA VAL A 40 -7.88 -34.28 21.98
C VAL A 40 -7.62 -33.10 22.93
N PRO A 41 -7.95 -33.22 24.24
CA PRO A 41 -7.69 -32.15 25.18
C PRO A 41 -6.17 -32.00 25.34
N VAL A 42 -5.60 -30.99 24.67
CA VAL A 42 -4.23 -30.55 24.93
C VAL A 42 -4.22 -30.00 26.36
N GLN A 43 -3.64 -30.76 27.29
CA GLN A 43 -3.45 -30.26 28.64
C GLN A 43 -2.44 -29.12 28.61
N PHE A 44 -2.93 -27.91 28.88
CA PHE A 44 -2.06 -26.77 29.13
C PHE A 44 -1.33 -27.00 30.45
N ALA A 45 -0.08 -27.45 30.36
CA ALA A 45 0.82 -27.54 31.50
C ALA A 45 1.25 -26.12 31.91
N THR A 46 0.40 -25.44 32.68
CA THR A 46 0.69 -24.13 33.25
C THR A 46 1.81 -24.25 34.28
N ARG A 47 3.07 -24.15 33.82
CA ARG A 47 4.20 -23.86 34.71
C ARG A 47 4.01 -22.43 35.23
N SER A 48 3.46 -22.32 36.43
CA SER A 48 3.52 -21.10 37.23
C SER A 48 4.99 -20.77 37.48
N VAL A 49 5.50 -19.78 36.74
CA VAL A 49 6.81 -19.18 37.03
C VAL A 49 6.66 -18.40 38.32
N VAL A 50 7.06 -19.02 39.43
CA VAL A 50 7.29 -18.29 40.68
C VAL A 50 8.46 -17.36 40.43
N LEU A 51 8.19 -16.07 40.35
CA LEU A 51 9.23 -15.05 40.35
C LEU A 51 10.03 -15.20 41.66
N PRO A 52 11.37 -15.32 41.61
CA PRO A 52 12.16 -15.30 42.83
C PRO A 52 11.92 -13.98 43.56
N PRO A 53 11.93 -13.98 44.92
CA PRO A 53 11.77 -12.74 45.67
C PRO A 53 12.84 -11.74 45.24
N VAL A 54 12.43 -10.52 44.94
CA VAL A 54 13.36 -9.41 44.71
C VAL A 54 14.09 -9.17 46.02
N VAL A 55 15.31 -9.68 46.12
CA VAL A 55 16.26 -9.23 47.13
C VAL A 55 16.54 -7.77 46.81
N VAL A 56 15.99 -6.87 47.62
CA VAL A 56 16.38 -5.46 47.62
C VAL A 56 17.84 -5.43 48.08
N ALA A 57 18.75 -5.36 47.12
CA ALA A 57 20.16 -5.23 47.39
C ALA A 57 20.38 -3.92 48.16
N ALA A 58 20.89 -4.03 49.39
CA ALA A 58 21.29 -2.88 50.18
C ALA A 58 22.33 -2.05 49.41
N ALA A 59 22.28 -0.73 49.59
CA ALA A 59 23.18 0.20 48.91
C ALA A 59 24.66 -0.17 49.18
N PRO A 60 25.52 -0.20 48.15
CA PRO A 60 26.94 -0.49 48.35
C PRO A 60 27.62 0.68 49.07
N ALA A 61 28.28 0.39 50.19
CA ALA A 61 29.22 1.32 50.81
C ALA A 61 30.47 1.48 49.91
N PRO A 62 31.08 2.68 49.84
CA PRO A 62 32.26 2.91 49.01
C PRO A 62 33.49 2.21 49.58
N THR A 63 34.11 1.33 48.80
CA THR A 63 35.39 0.67 49.12
C THR A 63 36.55 1.49 48.50
N PRO A 64 37.69 1.69 49.19
CA PRO A 64 38.69 2.68 48.79
C PRO A 64 39.58 2.30 47.60
N THR A 65 40.29 3.34 47.13
CA THR A 65 41.24 3.44 46.00
C THR A 65 42.30 2.32 45.91
N PRO A 66 42.67 1.85 44.70
CA PRO A 66 43.78 0.91 44.51
C PRO A 66 45.17 1.58 44.53
N THR A 67 46.13 0.91 45.17
CA THR A 67 47.57 1.24 45.18
C THR A 67 48.29 0.62 43.95
N PRO A 68 49.28 1.27 43.33
CA PRO A 68 49.96 0.80 42.11
C PRO A 68 51.28 0.01 42.34
N ALA A 69 51.89 -0.43 41.22
CA ALA A 69 53.12 -1.25 41.08
C ALA A 69 52.94 -2.74 41.45
N ALA A 70 53.65 -3.74 40.89
CA ALA A 70 54.62 -3.88 39.79
C ALA A 70 54.63 -5.39 39.38
N GLU A 71 55.18 -5.91 38.27
CA GLU A 71 55.81 -5.44 37.02
C GLU A 71 55.73 -6.62 35.99
N ARG A 72 56.25 -6.51 34.75
CA ARG A 72 56.37 -7.64 33.79
C ARG A 72 57.62 -7.60 32.92
N PRO A 73 58.45 -8.65 32.98
CA PRO A 73 59.24 -9.18 31.86
C PRO A 73 58.73 -10.58 31.43
N ALA A 74 59.03 -11.15 30.26
CA ALA A 74 59.30 -10.64 28.92
C ALA A 74 59.29 -11.87 27.97
N GLU A 75 58.70 -11.80 26.77
CA GLU A 75 58.77 -12.89 25.78
C GLU A 75 58.87 -12.33 24.34
N PRO A 76 59.71 -12.88 23.44
CA PRO A 76 60.11 -12.17 22.22
C PRO A 76 59.30 -12.50 20.95
N ALA A 77 59.12 -11.45 20.14
CA ALA A 77 58.99 -11.35 18.66
C ALA A 77 58.49 -12.55 17.80
N PRO A 78 57.74 -12.24 16.72
CA PRO A 78 58.46 -12.12 15.44
C PRO A 78 58.12 -10.87 14.59
N ALA A 79 58.94 -10.67 13.55
CA ALA A 79 59.05 -9.46 12.73
C ALA A 79 57.89 -9.21 11.74
N PRO A 80 57.69 -7.96 11.25
CA PRO A 80 56.63 -7.61 10.31
C PRO A 80 56.88 -8.17 8.90
N ILE A 81 55.84 -8.79 8.32
CA ILE A 81 55.88 -9.32 6.96
C ILE A 81 55.81 -8.17 5.93
N ARG A 82 56.80 -8.15 5.05
CA ARG A 82 57.01 -7.20 3.95
C ARG A 82 55.85 -7.26 2.93
N ARG A 83 55.09 -6.16 2.79
CA ARG A 83 54.02 -6.04 1.79
C ARG A 83 54.61 -6.04 0.37
N VAL A 84 54.43 -7.13 -0.37
CA VAL A 84 54.79 -7.22 -1.79
C VAL A 84 53.78 -6.39 -2.61
N GLN A 85 54.28 -5.40 -3.34
CA GLN A 85 53.47 -4.63 -4.30
C GLN A 85 53.20 -5.51 -5.52
N HIS A 86 51.93 -5.72 -5.88
CA HIS A 86 51.56 -6.44 -7.09
C HIS A 86 51.26 -5.42 -8.21
N VAL A 87 52.17 -5.33 -9.18
CA VAL A 87 52.02 -4.50 -10.38
C VAL A 87 51.27 -5.31 -11.43
N PRO A 88 50.12 -4.84 -11.97
CA PRO A 88 49.42 -5.54 -13.04
C PRO A 88 50.19 -5.42 -14.37
N PRO A 89 50.28 -6.49 -15.18
CA PRO A 89 51.00 -6.45 -16.45
C PRO A 89 50.26 -5.65 -17.53
N ARG A 90 51.01 -4.74 -18.17
CA ARG A 90 50.59 -3.93 -19.31
C ARG A 90 50.42 -4.80 -20.57
N ARG A 91 49.20 -4.93 -21.10
CA ARG A 91 48.99 -5.50 -22.46
C ARG A 91 49.20 -4.42 -23.54
N PRO A 92 49.77 -4.77 -24.70
CA PRO A 92 49.96 -3.83 -25.81
C PRO A 92 48.65 -3.62 -26.60
N ALA A 93 48.50 -2.43 -27.16
CA ALA A 93 47.44 -2.10 -28.10
C ALA A 93 47.85 -2.38 -29.55
N PRO A 94 46.90 -2.70 -30.43
CA PRO A 94 47.01 -2.41 -31.86
C PRO A 94 46.08 -1.25 -32.25
N SER A 95 46.69 -0.07 -32.41
CA SER A 95 46.35 0.89 -33.47
C SER A 95 46.46 0.20 -34.85
N LEU A 96 45.73 0.51 -35.93
CA LEU A 96 44.73 1.53 -36.27
C LEU A 96 43.82 0.93 -37.38
N LEU A 97 42.53 1.28 -37.43
CA LEU A 97 41.89 1.54 -38.73
C LEU A 97 40.93 2.72 -38.61
N ARG A 98 41.31 3.83 -39.27
CA ARG A 98 40.56 5.08 -39.29
C ARG A 98 39.63 5.09 -40.49
N ALA A 99 38.33 4.90 -40.25
CA ALA A 99 37.28 5.26 -41.20
C ALA A 99 36.50 6.44 -40.61
N ALA A 100 36.72 7.63 -41.17
CA ALA A 100 35.99 8.83 -40.78
C ALA A 100 34.77 9.00 -41.68
N LEU A 101 33.59 9.19 -41.10
CA LEU A 101 32.40 9.83 -41.71
C LEU A 101 31.32 10.00 -40.62
N GLY A 102 30.68 11.17 -40.56
CA GLY A 102 29.51 11.42 -39.71
C GLY A 102 29.82 11.98 -38.31
N ALA A 103 29.93 13.29 -38.18
CA ALA A 103 29.79 13.96 -36.89
C ALA A 103 28.30 13.96 -36.49
N ALA A 104 27.93 13.06 -35.58
CA ALA A 104 26.65 13.09 -34.89
C ALA A 104 26.89 13.51 -33.44
N SER A 105 26.27 14.60 -33.00
CA SER A 105 26.41 15.11 -31.63
C SER A 105 25.92 14.07 -30.63
N ALA A 106 26.84 13.55 -29.81
CA ALA A 106 26.46 12.82 -28.61
C ALA A 106 25.70 13.78 -27.69
N PRO A 107 24.51 13.42 -27.17
CA PRO A 107 23.83 14.25 -26.18
C PRO A 107 24.71 14.33 -24.93
N SER A 108 25.01 15.54 -24.48
CA SER A 108 25.66 15.75 -23.20
C SER A 108 24.84 15.10 -22.09
N PRO A 109 25.46 14.46 -21.08
CA PRO A 109 24.73 13.99 -19.93
C PRO A 109 24.13 15.21 -19.23
N VAL A 110 22.80 15.32 -19.29
CA VAL A 110 22.06 16.33 -18.53
C VAL A 110 22.40 16.10 -17.06
N PRO A 111 22.88 17.10 -16.31
CA PRO A 111 23.08 16.92 -14.88
C PRO A 111 21.73 16.58 -14.27
N ALA A 112 21.64 15.42 -13.63
CA ALA A 112 20.49 15.05 -12.83
C ALA A 112 20.38 16.06 -11.69
N SER A 113 19.58 17.09 -11.91
CA SER A 113 19.21 18.03 -10.88
C SER A 113 18.26 17.29 -9.94
N THR A 114 18.83 16.65 -8.93
CA THR A 114 18.12 16.29 -7.69
C THR A 114 17.76 17.59 -6.96
N ASP A 115 16.88 18.36 -7.58
CA ASP A 115 15.99 19.25 -6.87
C ASP A 115 15.03 18.35 -6.08
N THR A 116 15.48 17.93 -4.90
CA THR A 116 14.66 17.27 -3.86
C THR A 116 13.70 18.30 -3.29
N ALA A 117 12.86 18.85 -4.17
CA ALA A 117 11.90 19.89 -3.86
C ALA A 117 10.88 19.34 -2.89
N ALA A 118 10.78 20.01 -1.74
CA ALA A 118 9.95 19.58 -0.63
C ALA A 118 8.50 19.37 -1.08
N VAL A 119 7.88 18.27 -0.62
CA VAL A 119 6.43 18.08 -0.77
C VAL A 119 5.65 19.07 0.10
N SER A 120 4.45 19.44 -0.34
CA SER A 120 3.53 20.25 0.45
C SER A 120 2.41 19.34 0.95
N VAL A 121 2.65 18.69 2.08
CA VAL A 121 1.68 17.77 2.70
C VAL A 121 0.39 18.53 3.04
N PRO A 122 -0.80 18.04 2.61
CA PRO A 122 -2.06 18.75 2.86
C PRO A 122 -2.35 18.84 4.37
N PRO A 123 -3.05 19.90 4.82
CA PRO A 123 -3.39 20.07 6.23
C PRO A 123 -4.27 18.92 6.74
N SER A 124 -4.21 18.67 8.05
CA SER A 124 -5.05 17.66 8.71
C SER A 124 -6.54 17.93 8.43
N ILE A 125 -7.25 16.93 7.93
CA ILE A 125 -8.61 17.08 7.40
C ILE A 125 -9.41 15.79 7.61
N ARG A 126 -10.70 15.92 7.93
CA ARG A 126 -11.64 14.80 7.94
C ARG A 126 -12.74 15.01 6.91
N LEU A 127 -12.78 14.11 5.93
CA LEU A 127 -13.71 14.11 4.80
C LEU A 127 -14.73 12.99 4.96
N HIS A 128 -16.00 13.30 4.75
CA HIS A 128 -17.09 12.32 4.65
C HIS A 128 -17.44 12.09 3.19
N TYR A 129 -17.87 10.88 2.87
CA TYR A 129 -18.28 10.47 1.53
C TYR A 129 -19.60 9.72 1.58
N GLU A 130 -20.42 9.93 0.54
CA GLU A 130 -21.38 8.91 0.13
C GLU A 130 -20.67 7.88 -0.75
N VAL A 131 -20.95 6.60 -0.52
CA VAL A 131 -20.29 5.49 -1.21
C VAL A 131 -21.30 4.73 -2.04
N THR A 132 -20.95 4.50 -3.31
CA THR A 132 -21.67 3.57 -4.18
C THR A 132 -20.81 2.34 -4.41
N VAL A 133 -21.28 1.18 -3.98
CA VAL A 133 -20.64 -0.13 -4.21
C VAL A 133 -21.40 -0.86 -5.32
N GLN A 134 -20.79 -0.97 -6.48
CA GLN A 134 -21.27 -1.79 -7.61
C GLN A 134 -20.79 -3.24 -7.43
N LYS A 135 -21.72 -4.19 -7.47
CA LYS A 135 -21.46 -5.64 -7.48
C LYS A 135 -22.28 -6.31 -8.56
N GLY A 136 -21.66 -6.63 -9.70
CA GLY A 136 -22.37 -7.04 -10.90
C GLY A 136 -23.52 -6.06 -11.24
N PRO A 137 -24.79 -6.51 -11.32
CA PRO A 137 -25.94 -5.64 -11.61
C PRO A 137 -26.46 -4.83 -10.40
N PHE A 138 -25.90 -5.03 -9.19
CA PHE A 138 -26.41 -4.42 -7.96
C PHE A 138 -25.61 -3.18 -7.56
N SER A 139 -26.31 -2.07 -7.30
CA SER A 139 -25.74 -0.85 -6.73
C SER A 139 -26.16 -0.73 -5.26
N LEU A 140 -25.19 -0.69 -4.35
CA LEU A 140 -25.41 -0.69 -2.90
C LEU A 140 -24.87 0.61 -2.29
N ALA A 141 -25.71 1.31 -1.53
CA ALA A 141 -25.31 2.52 -0.83
C ALA A 141 -24.46 2.23 0.41
N GLY A 142 -23.61 3.20 0.75
CA GLY A 142 -22.77 3.21 1.94
C GLY A 142 -22.27 4.61 2.28
N ARG A 143 -21.43 4.70 3.30
CA ARG A 143 -20.73 5.92 3.72
C ARG A 143 -19.26 5.62 3.98
N ALA A 144 -18.40 6.61 3.83
CA ALA A 144 -17.02 6.52 4.28
C ALA A 144 -16.56 7.79 4.97
N VAL A 145 -15.53 7.65 5.81
CA VAL A 145 -14.80 8.75 6.44
C VAL A 145 -13.31 8.55 6.15
N PHE A 146 -12.68 9.57 5.58
CA PHE A 146 -11.23 9.70 5.49
C PHE A 146 -10.77 10.68 6.56
N ASP A 147 -9.88 10.23 7.44
CA ASP A 147 -9.29 11.02 8.51
C ASP A 147 -7.78 11.10 8.26
N TRP A 148 -7.30 12.30 7.91
CA TRP A 148 -5.89 12.61 7.67
C TRP A 148 -5.38 13.52 8.77
N ARG A 149 -4.32 13.09 9.46
CA ARG A 149 -3.77 13.77 10.63
C ARG A 149 -2.25 13.75 10.61
N HIS A 150 -1.61 14.86 10.92
CA HIS A 150 -0.16 14.95 11.06
C HIS A 150 0.24 16.11 11.99
N ASP A 151 1.45 16.01 12.56
CA ASP A 151 2.10 17.10 13.31
C ASP A 151 3.25 17.77 12.50
N GLY A 152 3.41 17.37 11.24
CA GLY A 152 4.50 17.80 10.35
C GLY A 152 5.75 16.92 10.43
N ARG A 153 5.80 15.93 11.34
CA ARG A 153 6.90 14.94 11.46
C ARG A 153 6.40 13.51 11.37
N ALA A 154 5.25 13.23 11.97
CA ALA A 154 4.54 11.96 11.93
C ALA A 154 3.13 12.16 11.35
N TYR A 155 2.57 11.11 10.75
CA TYR A 155 1.23 11.13 10.19
C TYR A 155 0.43 9.86 10.51
N GLU A 156 -0.89 10.00 10.47
CA GLU A 156 -1.87 8.93 10.39
C GLU A 156 -2.91 9.25 9.30
N ALA A 157 -3.13 8.28 8.40
CA ALA A 157 -4.25 8.26 7.48
C ALA A 157 -5.16 7.08 7.84
N ARG A 158 -6.48 7.32 7.90
CA ARG A 158 -7.50 6.27 8.06
C ARG A 158 -8.59 6.47 7.01
N LEU A 159 -8.96 5.41 6.31
CA LEU A 159 -10.16 5.37 5.46
C LEU A 159 -11.08 4.26 5.95
N GLU A 160 -12.25 4.63 6.49
CA GLU A 160 -13.25 3.71 7.01
C GLU A 160 -14.53 3.81 6.18
N ALA A 161 -14.91 2.72 5.53
CA ALA A 161 -16.09 2.63 4.66
C ALA A 161 -17.04 1.54 5.17
N THR A 162 -18.35 1.83 5.20
CA THR A 162 -19.40 0.90 5.59
C THR A 162 -20.56 0.93 4.61
N SER A 163 -21.06 -0.24 4.25
CA SER A 163 -22.21 -0.45 3.36
C SER A 163 -23.02 -1.68 3.82
N VAL A 164 -24.18 -1.92 3.20
CA VAL A 164 -24.93 -3.17 3.41
C VAL A 164 -24.15 -4.43 2.98
N ALA A 165 -23.06 -4.30 2.21
CA ALA A 165 -22.16 -5.39 1.86
C ALA A 165 -21.06 -5.67 2.90
N GLY A 166 -21.02 -4.91 4.00
CA GLY A 166 -20.00 -4.96 5.05
C GLY A 166 -19.18 -3.67 5.16
N SER A 167 -18.21 -3.69 6.08
CA SER A 167 -17.27 -2.60 6.33
C SER A 167 -15.83 -2.94 5.92
N ARG A 168 -15.03 -1.89 5.72
CA ARG A 168 -13.59 -1.95 5.49
C ARG A 168 -12.91 -0.76 6.15
N VAL A 169 -11.78 -0.99 6.79
CA VAL A 169 -10.92 0.04 7.37
C VAL A 169 -9.52 -0.13 6.80
N GLN A 170 -8.97 0.93 6.21
CA GLN A 170 -7.56 1.03 5.86
C GLN A 170 -6.88 2.03 6.79
N ARG A 171 -5.65 1.76 7.20
CA ARG A 171 -4.83 2.64 8.04
C ARG A 171 -3.41 2.69 7.49
N SER A 172 -2.82 3.88 7.43
CA SER A 172 -1.40 4.09 7.16
C SER A 172 -0.82 5.00 8.23
N THR A 173 0.35 4.69 8.73
CA THR A 173 1.09 5.52 9.69
C THR A 173 2.57 5.54 9.34
N GLY A 174 3.21 6.68 9.55
CA GLY A 174 4.62 6.84 9.29
C GLY A 174 5.10 8.25 9.57
N ARG A 175 6.17 8.65 8.88
CA ARG A 175 6.83 9.94 9.04
C ARG A 175 6.65 10.82 7.81
N ILE A 176 6.89 12.11 7.98
CA ILE A 176 7.00 13.10 6.91
C ILE A 176 8.47 13.47 6.78
N ALA A 177 8.98 13.40 5.55
CA ALA A 177 10.33 13.79 5.17
C ALA A 177 10.23 14.80 4.01
N PRO A 178 11.31 15.54 3.66
CA PRO A 178 11.29 16.50 2.56
C PRO A 178 10.78 15.90 1.24
N GLU A 179 11.16 14.65 0.94
CA GLU A 179 10.78 13.92 -0.27
C GLU A 179 9.32 13.42 -0.29
N GLY A 180 8.63 13.35 0.85
CA GLY A 180 7.31 12.73 0.91
C GLY A 180 6.89 12.15 2.25
N LEU A 181 5.77 11.42 2.19
CA LEU A 181 5.38 10.48 3.22
C LEU A 181 6.32 9.27 3.22
N VAL A 182 6.70 8.84 4.40
CA VAL A 182 7.55 7.68 4.67
C VAL A 182 6.72 6.71 5.52
N PRO A 183 5.93 5.80 4.90
CA PRO A 183 5.14 4.85 5.66
C PRO A 183 6.05 3.89 6.43
N ASP A 184 5.70 3.65 7.70
CA ASP A 184 6.32 2.65 8.54
C ASP A 184 5.38 1.42 8.71
N TYR A 185 4.04 1.64 8.63
CA TYR A 185 3.01 0.60 8.74
C TYR A 185 1.76 0.90 7.89
N PHE A 186 1.17 -0.14 7.29
CA PHE A 186 -0.14 -0.12 6.62
C PHE A 186 -1.00 -1.32 7.04
N SER A 187 -2.31 -1.14 7.27
CA SER A 187 -3.26 -2.25 7.41
C SER A 187 -4.54 -2.06 6.59
N ASP A 188 -5.15 -3.19 6.23
CA ASP A 188 -6.40 -3.32 5.51
C ASP A 188 -7.27 -4.38 6.19
N LYS A 189 -8.34 -3.92 6.83
CA LYS A 189 -9.25 -4.73 7.63
C LYS A 189 -10.62 -4.77 6.98
N SER A 190 -11.11 -5.97 6.72
CA SER A 190 -12.51 -6.22 6.33
C SER A 190 -13.07 -7.34 7.18
N ARG A 191 -13.28 -8.54 6.61
CA ARG A 191 -13.60 -9.77 7.38
C ARG A 191 -12.41 -10.27 8.21
N SER A 192 -11.20 -10.00 7.72
CA SER A 192 -9.93 -10.22 8.42
C SER A 192 -9.03 -9.01 8.20
N GLU A 193 -7.99 -8.89 9.00
CA GLU A 193 -6.99 -7.83 8.91
C GLU A 193 -5.70 -8.37 8.29
N GLN A 194 -5.13 -7.63 7.34
CA GLN A 194 -3.82 -7.87 6.79
C GLN A 194 -3.01 -6.59 6.87
N ALA A 195 -1.71 -6.70 7.16
CA ALA A 195 -0.83 -5.56 7.39
C ALA A 195 0.51 -5.71 6.67
N THR A 196 1.20 -4.59 6.50
CA THR A 196 2.47 -4.45 5.80
C THR A 196 3.37 -3.55 6.63
N HIS A 197 4.58 -4.02 6.92
CA HIS A 197 5.59 -3.28 7.68
C HIS A 197 6.74 -2.90 6.75
N PHE A 198 7.20 -1.66 6.86
CA PHE A 198 8.29 -1.12 6.05
C PHE A 198 9.57 -1.11 6.89
N ASP A 199 10.28 -2.24 6.89
CA ASP A 199 11.51 -2.43 7.64
C ASP A 199 12.68 -1.72 6.95
N ARG A 200 12.77 -0.41 7.22
CA ARG A 200 13.83 0.48 6.74
C ARG A 200 15.22 0.06 7.23
N ALA A 201 15.33 -0.53 8.42
CA ALA A 201 16.61 -0.97 8.97
C ALA A 201 17.19 -2.18 8.22
N GLN A 202 16.33 -3.07 7.71
CA GLN A 202 16.74 -4.24 6.94
C GLN A 202 16.37 -4.15 5.45
N GLY A 203 16.01 -2.96 4.96
CA GLY A 203 15.79 -2.66 3.53
C GLY A 203 14.65 -3.45 2.87
N ARG A 204 13.62 -3.84 3.62
CA ARG A 204 12.59 -4.79 3.15
C ARG A 204 11.17 -4.46 3.59
N ILE A 205 10.21 -5.10 2.96
CA ILE A 205 8.78 -5.04 3.25
C ILE A 205 8.32 -6.42 3.74
N VAL A 206 7.59 -6.46 4.86
CA VAL A 206 7.11 -7.68 5.50
C VAL A 206 5.58 -7.69 5.57
N PHE A 207 4.95 -8.71 4.99
CA PHE A 207 3.50 -8.86 4.95
C PHE A 207 3.00 -9.80 6.06
N SER A 208 1.95 -9.40 6.79
CA SER A 208 1.44 -10.14 7.97
C SER A 208 0.77 -11.48 7.63
N ASN A 209 0.53 -11.75 6.35
CA ASN A 209 -0.05 -12.98 5.82
C ASN A 209 1.01 -13.97 5.30
N ASN A 210 2.28 -13.77 5.69
CA ASN A 210 3.41 -14.65 5.38
C ASN A 210 3.66 -14.83 3.86
N GLN A 211 3.39 -13.79 3.08
CA GLN A 211 3.86 -13.68 1.69
C GLN A 211 5.39 -13.44 1.65
N PRO A 212 6.08 -13.75 0.54
CA PRO A 212 7.50 -13.45 0.38
C PRO A 212 7.81 -11.98 0.66
N VAL A 213 8.94 -11.72 1.34
CA VAL A 213 9.39 -10.34 1.57
C VAL A 213 9.72 -9.64 0.25
N ALA A 214 9.37 -8.35 0.16
CA ALA A 214 9.70 -7.53 -1.00
C ALA A 214 10.84 -6.54 -0.65
N PRO A 215 11.66 -6.10 -1.63
CA PRO A 215 12.65 -5.04 -1.39
C PRO A 215 11.95 -3.72 -1.08
N LEU A 216 12.53 -2.93 -0.17
CA LEU A 216 12.05 -1.58 0.12
C LEU A 216 12.63 -0.60 -0.89
N ALA A 217 11.82 -0.22 -1.89
CA ALA A 217 12.19 0.79 -2.88
C ALA A 217 12.23 2.21 -2.26
N GLU A 218 13.03 3.09 -2.86
CA GLU A 218 13.03 4.51 -2.50
C GLU A 218 11.66 5.15 -2.76
N GLY A 219 11.24 6.09 -1.89
CA GLY A 219 9.94 6.75 -1.99
C GLY A 219 8.71 5.83 -1.85
N ILE A 220 8.86 4.55 -1.49
CA ILE A 220 7.77 3.58 -1.50
C ILE A 220 6.62 3.97 -0.56
N GLN A 221 5.40 3.91 -1.11
CA GLN A 221 4.15 4.21 -0.45
C GLN A 221 3.37 2.92 -0.13
N ASP A 222 2.29 3.04 0.62
CA ASP A 222 1.22 2.04 0.71
C ASP A 222 -0.04 2.50 -0.04
N ARG A 223 -1.04 1.63 -0.14
CA ARG A 223 -2.27 1.88 -0.90
C ARG A 223 -3.12 3.06 -0.41
N LEU A 224 -2.92 3.55 0.81
CA LEU A 224 -3.60 4.72 1.36
C LEU A 224 -2.68 5.96 1.36
N SER A 225 -1.43 5.82 1.81
CA SER A 225 -0.46 6.94 1.78
C SER A 225 -0.17 7.44 0.37
N VAL A 226 -0.19 6.57 -0.65
CA VAL A 226 0.03 6.97 -2.06
C VAL A 226 -0.97 8.03 -2.54
N ILE A 227 -2.21 8.02 -2.02
CA ILE A 227 -3.24 9.02 -2.37
C ILE A 227 -2.84 10.39 -1.83
N VAL A 228 -2.33 10.44 -0.60
CA VAL A 228 -1.89 11.68 0.05
C VAL A 228 -0.53 12.14 -0.51
N GLN A 229 0.36 11.22 -0.87
CA GLN A 229 1.62 11.54 -1.55
C GLN A 229 1.37 12.20 -2.91
N VAL A 230 0.39 11.71 -3.70
CA VAL A 230 -0.01 12.36 -4.95
C VAL A 230 -0.58 13.76 -4.67
N ALA A 231 -1.48 13.92 -3.69
CA ALA A 231 -1.97 15.24 -3.29
C ALA A 231 -0.83 16.20 -2.89
N ALA A 232 0.14 15.72 -2.10
CA ALA A 232 1.26 16.52 -1.61
C ALA A 232 2.26 16.92 -2.70
N LEU A 233 2.44 16.07 -3.73
CA LEU A 233 3.20 16.39 -4.92
C LEU A 233 2.50 17.48 -5.75
N LEU A 234 1.20 17.29 -6.03
CA LEU A 234 0.38 18.25 -6.78
C LEU A 234 0.34 19.62 -6.10
N ALA A 235 0.10 19.66 -4.78
CA ALA A 235 0.05 20.88 -3.99
C ALA A 235 1.40 21.63 -3.95
N ALA A 236 2.52 20.92 -3.94
CA ALA A 236 3.85 21.55 -3.90
C ALA A 236 4.16 22.36 -5.17
N ARG A 237 3.86 21.79 -6.34
CA ARG A 237 4.29 22.34 -7.64
C ARG A 237 3.24 22.12 -8.73
N PRO A 238 2.03 22.73 -8.67
CA PRO A 238 0.95 22.49 -9.64
C PRO A 238 1.38 22.65 -11.11
N ALA A 239 2.22 23.64 -11.40
CA ALA A 239 2.73 23.91 -12.74
C ALA A 239 3.59 22.78 -13.35
N ASN A 240 4.11 21.87 -12.52
CA ASN A 240 4.91 20.72 -12.97
C ASN A 240 4.05 19.50 -13.36
N PHE A 241 2.72 19.59 -13.24
CA PHE A 241 1.79 18.49 -13.50
C PHE A 241 0.71 18.85 -14.54
N PRO A 242 1.07 19.28 -15.77
CA PRO A 242 0.10 19.43 -16.85
C PRO A 242 -0.56 18.08 -17.23
N PRO A 243 -1.72 18.10 -17.89
CA PRO A 243 -2.33 16.93 -18.52
C PRO A 243 -1.32 16.06 -19.30
N GLY A 244 -1.41 14.74 -19.11
CA GLY A 244 -0.49 13.73 -19.66
C GLY A 244 0.75 13.45 -18.80
N THR A 245 0.99 14.19 -17.72
CA THR A 245 2.13 13.93 -16.81
C THR A 245 1.99 12.58 -16.12
N GLN A 246 3.06 11.77 -16.14
CA GLN A 246 3.08 10.47 -15.49
C GLN A 246 3.93 10.48 -14.20
N LEU A 247 3.40 9.85 -13.14
CA LEU A 247 4.05 9.70 -11.85
C LEU A 247 4.24 8.21 -11.54
N ALA A 248 5.50 7.76 -11.50
CA ALA A 248 5.84 6.40 -11.10
C ALA A 248 6.09 6.36 -9.58
N LEU A 249 5.21 5.70 -8.84
CA LEU A 249 5.29 5.57 -7.37
C LEU A 249 5.35 4.09 -6.99
N PRO A 250 6.48 3.60 -6.44
CA PRO A 250 6.52 2.29 -5.81
C PRO A 250 5.46 2.21 -4.72
N THR A 251 4.61 1.19 -4.75
CA THR A 251 3.43 1.10 -3.86
C THR A 251 3.26 -0.34 -3.37
N ALA A 252 3.17 -0.52 -2.05
CA ALA A 252 2.90 -1.81 -1.42
C ALA A 252 1.42 -1.98 -1.06
N GLY A 253 0.87 -3.14 -1.40
CA GLY A 253 -0.38 -3.67 -0.85
C GLY A 253 -0.13 -4.62 0.31
N THR A 254 -1.14 -5.41 0.69
CA THR A 254 -1.00 -6.41 1.77
C THR A 254 -0.40 -7.75 1.33
N ARG A 255 0.11 -7.85 0.11
CA ARG A 255 0.59 -9.11 -0.51
C ARG A 255 1.83 -8.95 -1.39
N GLU A 256 2.00 -7.78 -1.98
CA GLU A 256 2.99 -7.50 -3.01
C GLU A 256 3.36 -6.01 -2.97
N ALA A 257 4.49 -5.68 -3.59
CA ALA A 257 4.89 -4.31 -3.88
C ALA A 257 5.22 -4.18 -5.36
N ASP A 258 4.66 -3.17 -6.02
CA ASP A 258 4.74 -2.96 -7.47
C ASP A 258 4.86 -1.45 -7.76
N THR A 259 5.36 -1.07 -8.94
CA THR A 259 5.38 0.35 -9.34
C THR A 259 4.07 0.75 -9.99
N TRP A 260 3.30 1.60 -9.30
CA TRP A 260 2.08 2.19 -9.82
C TRP A 260 2.44 3.39 -10.69
N ILE A 261 1.82 3.49 -11.87
CA ILE A 261 1.96 4.66 -12.74
C ILE A 261 0.63 5.39 -12.73
N PHE A 262 0.65 6.62 -12.24
CA PHE A 262 -0.47 7.55 -12.30
C PHE A 262 -0.31 8.48 -13.50
N SER A 263 -1.41 8.83 -14.15
CA SER A 263 -1.51 9.82 -15.22
C SER A 263 -2.38 10.97 -14.73
N VAL A 264 -1.89 12.20 -14.88
CA VAL A 264 -2.66 13.42 -14.64
C VAL A 264 -3.48 13.72 -15.88
N GLU A 265 -4.81 13.77 -15.75
CA GLU A 265 -5.70 13.85 -16.92
C GLU A 265 -6.13 15.29 -17.22
N GLY A 266 -6.55 16.04 -16.20
CA GLY A 266 -7.07 17.40 -16.35
C GLY A 266 -8.10 17.74 -15.28
N GLU A 267 -8.51 19.01 -15.22
CA GLU A 267 -9.55 19.47 -14.30
C GLU A 267 -10.94 19.27 -14.88
N GLU A 268 -11.87 18.77 -14.07
CA GLU A 268 -13.29 18.66 -14.41
C GLU A 268 -14.17 19.20 -13.26
N ASP A 269 -15.32 19.78 -13.62
CA ASP A 269 -16.31 20.27 -12.65
C ASP A 269 -17.19 19.10 -12.18
N LEU A 270 -17.12 18.77 -10.88
CA LEU A 270 -17.82 17.65 -10.28
C LEU A 270 -19.05 18.10 -9.49
N ALA A 271 -20.22 17.59 -9.88
CA ALA A 271 -21.39 17.57 -9.01
C ALA A 271 -21.23 16.45 -7.97
N LEU A 272 -20.86 16.81 -6.73
CA LEU A 272 -20.71 15.90 -5.59
C LEU A 272 -21.84 16.12 -4.58
N PRO A 273 -22.14 15.14 -3.69
CA PRO A 273 -23.14 15.33 -2.63
C PRO A 273 -22.90 16.55 -1.74
N GLY A 274 -21.65 16.96 -1.53
CA GLY A 274 -21.28 18.15 -0.76
C GLY A 274 -21.36 19.48 -1.54
N GLY A 275 -21.60 19.44 -2.85
CA GLY A 275 -21.68 20.62 -3.72
C GLY A 275 -20.92 20.46 -5.05
N GLN A 276 -20.86 21.55 -5.82
CA GLN A 276 -20.06 21.64 -7.03
C GLN A 276 -18.59 21.89 -6.66
N VAL A 277 -17.67 21.07 -7.18
CA VAL A 277 -16.23 21.18 -6.91
C VAL A 277 -15.45 20.96 -8.20
N ARG A 278 -14.60 21.92 -8.58
CA ARG A 278 -13.62 21.75 -9.65
C ARG A 278 -12.44 20.94 -9.13
N ALA A 279 -12.12 19.81 -9.77
CA ALA A 279 -11.10 18.90 -9.29
C ALA A 279 -10.20 18.37 -10.40
N LEU A 280 -8.90 18.28 -10.12
CA LEU A 280 -7.89 17.66 -10.97
C LEU A 280 -8.02 16.14 -10.89
N LYS A 281 -8.33 15.51 -12.02
CA LYS A 281 -8.40 14.05 -12.14
C LYS A 281 -7.00 13.46 -12.35
N VAL A 282 -6.70 12.43 -11.56
CA VAL A 282 -5.51 11.58 -11.68
C VAL A 282 -5.94 10.13 -11.69
N GLN A 283 -5.43 9.31 -12.60
CA GLN A 283 -5.77 7.89 -12.67
C GLN A 283 -4.55 6.99 -12.73
N ARG A 284 -4.58 5.87 -12.00
CA ARG A 284 -3.74 4.71 -12.27
C ARG A 284 -4.47 3.81 -13.26
N LEU A 285 -3.88 3.62 -14.43
CA LEU A 285 -4.36 2.64 -15.41
C LEU A 285 -3.87 1.21 -15.07
N PRO A 286 -4.68 0.18 -15.34
CA PRO A 286 -4.24 -1.21 -15.26
C PRO A 286 -3.03 -1.49 -16.16
N ARG A 287 -1.98 -2.11 -15.62
CA ARG A 287 -0.79 -2.54 -16.40
C ARG A 287 -0.85 -4.01 -16.82
N ARG A 288 -1.74 -4.79 -16.22
CA ARG A 288 -1.97 -6.23 -16.42
C ARG A 288 -3.47 -6.47 -16.54
N GLU A 289 -3.88 -7.59 -17.15
CA GLU A 289 -5.31 -7.93 -17.37
C GLU A 289 -6.15 -7.93 -16.07
N TYR A 290 -5.52 -8.24 -14.94
CA TYR A 290 -6.15 -8.31 -13.61
C TYR A 290 -5.72 -7.19 -12.66
N ASP A 291 -5.18 -6.09 -13.17
CA ASP A 291 -4.92 -4.90 -12.37
C ASP A 291 -6.22 -4.12 -12.07
N GLN A 292 -6.29 -3.53 -10.87
CA GLN A 292 -7.37 -2.61 -10.51
C GLN A 292 -7.15 -1.23 -11.12
N LYS A 293 -8.19 -0.62 -11.71
CA LYS A 293 -8.19 0.80 -12.08
C LYS A 293 -8.49 1.64 -10.84
N LEU A 294 -7.70 2.69 -10.61
CA LEU A 294 -7.95 3.67 -9.55
C LEU A 294 -8.05 5.06 -10.18
N GLU A 295 -9.16 5.74 -9.96
CA GLU A 295 -9.37 7.13 -10.36
C GLU A 295 -9.54 7.99 -9.10
N LEU A 296 -8.81 9.09 -9.04
CA LEU A 296 -8.73 10.04 -7.94
C LEU A 296 -9.04 11.44 -8.47
N TRP A 297 -9.74 12.23 -7.68
CA TRP A 297 -10.00 13.64 -7.99
C TRP A 297 -9.60 14.48 -6.79
N PHE A 298 -8.69 15.41 -7.01
CA PHE A 298 -8.13 16.28 -5.99
C PHE A 298 -8.62 17.72 -6.23
N ALA A 299 -9.20 18.36 -5.22
CA ALA A 299 -9.74 19.72 -5.36
C ALA A 299 -8.68 20.79 -5.01
N PRO A 300 -8.19 21.59 -5.96
CA PRO A 300 -7.17 22.62 -5.67
C PRO A 300 -7.66 23.67 -4.65
N SER A 301 -8.97 23.95 -4.63
CA SER A 301 -9.63 24.84 -3.67
C SER A 301 -9.76 24.28 -2.25
N MET A 302 -9.30 23.06 -2.01
CA MET A 302 -9.30 22.36 -0.71
C MET A 302 -7.92 21.74 -0.45
N ASP A 303 -6.84 22.45 -0.77
CA ASP A 303 -5.45 21.99 -0.60
C ASP A 303 -5.15 20.63 -1.25
N TYR A 304 -5.74 20.39 -2.42
CA TYR A 304 -5.70 19.10 -3.14
C TYR A 304 -6.28 17.92 -2.34
N ALA A 305 -7.26 18.16 -1.47
CA ALA A 305 -8.02 17.11 -0.81
C ALA A 305 -8.68 16.13 -1.81
N PRO A 306 -8.68 14.80 -1.56
CA PRO A 306 -9.23 13.79 -2.46
C PRO A 306 -10.76 13.75 -2.41
N VAL A 307 -11.44 14.66 -3.12
CA VAL A 307 -12.91 14.80 -3.10
C VAL A 307 -13.67 13.67 -3.81
N ARG A 308 -12.99 12.83 -4.59
CA ARG A 308 -13.56 11.58 -5.10
C ARG A 308 -12.51 10.51 -5.27
N LEU A 309 -12.88 9.26 -4.94
CA LEU A 309 -12.03 8.08 -5.12
C LEU A 309 -12.86 6.94 -5.70
N ARG A 310 -12.55 6.50 -6.93
CA ARG A 310 -13.20 5.36 -7.59
C ARG A 310 -12.20 4.24 -7.84
N LEU A 311 -12.38 3.12 -7.15
CA LEU A 311 -11.65 1.88 -7.41
C LEU A 311 -12.54 0.95 -8.23
N THR A 312 -12.05 0.45 -9.37
CA THR A 312 -12.74 -0.55 -10.20
C THR A 312 -11.88 -1.80 -10.31
N ASN A 313 -12.47 -2.95 -9.96
CA ASN A 313 -11.84 -4.27 -10.01
C ASN A 313 -11.90 -4.84 -11.45
N PRO A 314 -11.05 -5.84 -11.79
CA PRO A 314 -11.08 -6.49 -13.11
C PRO A 314 -12.42 -7.12 -13.49
N ASN A 315 -13.21 -7.55 -12.51
CA ASN A 315 -14.55 -8.12 -12.73
C ASN A 315 -15.65 -7.06 -12.94
N GLY A 316 -15.31 -5.76 -13.00
CA GLY A 316 -16.25 -4.66 -13.15
C GLY A 316 -16.86 -4.14 -11.84
N ASP A 317 -16.72 -4.86 -10.72
CA ASP A 317 -17.16 -4.37 -9.41
C ASP A 317 -16.40 -3.09 -9.05
N ALA A 318 -17.10 -2.10 -8.52
CA ALA A 318 -16.51 -0.79 -8.23
C ALA A 318 -16.94 -0.24 -6.87
N VAL A 319 -16.10 0.61 -6.29
CA VAL A 319 -16.42 1.44 -5.13
C VAL A 319 -16.11 2.89 -5.51
N ASP A 320 -17.15 3.73 -5.54
CA ASP A 320 -17.05 5.16 -5.81
C ASP A 320 -17.40 5.94 -4.54
N ASN A 321 -16.41 6.62 -3.97
CA ASN A 321 -16.53 7.46 -2.78
C ASN A 321 -16.62 8.91 -3.26
N ARG A 322 -17.75 9.59 -3.03
CA ARG A 322 -18.00 10.97 -3.47
C ARG A 322 -18.18 11.87 -2.25
N TRP A 323 -17.35 12.91 -2.14
CA TRP A 323 -17.33 13.81 -0.99
C TRP A 323 -18.70 14.44 -0.71
N SER A 324 -19.11 14.38 0.56
CA SER A 324 -20.40 14.87 1.05
C SER A 324 -20.27 16.00 2.06
N SER A 325 -19.23 16.00 2.88
CA SER A 325 -18.93 17.08 3.82
C SER A 325 -17.50 16.99 4.33
N THR A 326 -17.03 18.08 4.92
CA THR A 326 -15.77 18.16 5.67
C THR A 326 -16.12 18.58 7.09
N ASP A 327 -15.49 17.99 8.11
CA ASP A 327 -15.62 18.50 9.48
C ASP A 327 -15.03 19.90 9.55
N LYS A 328 -15.76 20.85 10.13
CA LYS A 328 -15.22 22.19 10.42
C LYS A 328 -14.24 22.07 11.59
N GLY A 329 -12.99 22.46 11.36
CA GLY A 329 -11.99 22.66 12.41
C GLY A 329 -12.32 23.86 13.28
#